data_AF-A0A955PC21-F1
#
_entry.id   AF-A0A955PC21-F1
#
_cell.length_a   1.000
_cell.length_b   1.000
_cell.length_c   1.000
_cell.angle_alpha   90.00
_cell.angle_beta   90.00
_cell.angle_gamma   90.00
#
_symmetry.space_group_name_H-M   'P 1'
#
loop_
_entity.id
_entity.type
_entity.pdbx_description
1 polymer ?
#
loop_
_entity_poly.entity_id
_entity_poly.type
_entity_poly.pdbx_seq_one_letter_code
_entity_poly.pdbx_strand_id
1 'polypeptide(L)'
;EVWAEMYRAHPQGLNLNTGDPTVVPRWLFMMTGGLTTGGVVFLFLARKKFIAPEAASQFARTGPILILLGVIGQLATGTWAVMAQKPELREALFGHVVFGSSVWLWVLAMLAMGAVGLLTLKNPATQSYLLPGIAGAVLFLEVLFGAVARSGIRDLTLLSYGLDVWDRQVASNWLVVGAFLLLFVLAIGVLFWLATVVARAKGVEERYV
;
A
#
# COMPACT_ATOMS: atom_id res chain seq x y z
N GLU A 1 -22.74 15.41 3.87
CA GLU A 1 -21.48 15.57 3.12
C GLU A 1 -21.40 16.97 2.54
N VAL A 2 -20.22 17.57 2.48
CA VAL A 2 -19.99 18.91 1.90
C VAL A 2 -19.67 18.85 0.39
N TRP A 3 -19.38 17.65 -0.13
CA TRP A 3 -18.90 17.45 -1.50
C TRP A 3 -19.90 17.85 -2.58
N ALA A 4 -21.20 17.56 -2.38
CA ALA A 4 -22.24 17.93 -3.33
C ALA A 4 -22.37 19.46 -3.47
N GLU A 5 -22.27 20.18 -2.36
CA GLU A 5 -22.30 21.65 -2.35
C GLU A 5 -21.01 22.23 -2.95
N MET A 6 -19.85 21.68 -2.58
CA MET A 6 -18.56 22.05 -3.16
C MET A 6 -18.52 21.84 -4.68
N TYR A 7 -19.08 20.74 -5.17
CA TYR A 7 -19.12 20.43 -6.61
C TYR A 7 -20.08 21.35 -7.37
N ARG A 8 -21.23 21.68 -6.76
CA ARG A 8 -22.16 22.67 -7.31
C ARG A 8 -21.55 24.08 -7.36
N ALA A 9 -20.74 24.44 -6.37
CA ALA A 9 -20.06 25.74 -6.32
C ALA A 9 -18.90 25.84 -7.33
N HIS A 10 -18.05 24.81 -7.42
CA HIS A 10 -16.95 24.75 -8.39
C HIS A 10 -16.83 23.34 -9.02
N PRO A 11 -17.47 23.10 -10.18
CA PRO A 11 -17.52 21.77 -10.82
C PRO A 11 -16.18 21.32 -11.41
N GLN A 12 -15.16 22.19 -11.42
CA GLN A 12 -13.81 21.88 -11.90
C GLN A 12 -13.06 20.87 -11.00
N GLY A 13 -13.58 20.57 -9.81
CA GLY A 13 -13.00 19.56 -8.92
C GLY A 13 -11.71 19.98 -8.21
N LEU A 14 -11.37 21.27 -8.24
CA LEU A 14 -10.17 21.82 -7.57
C LEU A 14 -10.38 22.10 -6.07
N ASN A 15 -11.60 21.93 -5.55
CA ASN A 15 -11.88 22.17 -4.14
C ASN A 15 -11.31 21.03 -3.29
N LEU A 16 -10.40 21.38 -2.39
CA LEU A 16 -9.90 20.48 -1.35
C LEU A 16 -10.82 20.55 -0.13
N ASN A 17 -11.32 19.42 0.34
CA ASN A 17 -12.06 19.33 1.60
C ASN A 17 -11.10 19.38 2.79
N THR A 18 -10.52 20.55 3.04
CA THR A 18 -9.55 20.77 4.14
C THR A 18 -10.20 20.68 5.52
N GLY A 19 -11.54 20.73 5.60
CA GLY A 19 -12.29 20.55 6.84
C GLY A 19 -12.55 19.10 7.26
N ASP A 20 -12.23 18.12 6.41
CA ASP A 20 -12.39 16.71 6.76
C ASP A 20 -11.22 16.24 7.65
N PRO A 21 -11.48 15.88 8.93
CA PRO A 21 -10.44 15.49 9.88
C PRO A 21 -9.74 14.18 9.49
N THR A 22 -10.26 13.45 8.50
CA THR A 22 -9.72 12.16 8.05
C THR A 22 -8.71 12.30 6.91
N VAL A 23 -8.59 13.46 6.27
CA VAL A 23 -7.71 13.65 5.09
C VAL A 23 -6.24 13.46 5.45
N VAL A 24 -5.76 14.19 6.47
CA VAL A 24 -4.36 14.13 6.92
C VAL A 24 -3.98 12.72 7.39
N PRO A 25 -4.73 12.06 8.30
CA PRO A 25 -4.32 10.73 8.75
C PRO A 25 -4.37 9.68 7.62
N ARG A 26 -5.32 9.76 6.67
CA ARG A 26 -5.36 8.85 5.50
C ARG A 26 -4.15 9.06 4.59
N TRP A 27 -3.76 10.30 4.35
CA TRP A 27 -2.58 10.61 3.54
C TRP A 27 -1.30 10.09 4.21
N LEU A 28 -1.10 10.39 5.50
CA LEU A 28 0.06 9.90 6.26
C LEU A 28 0.11 8.36 6.33
N PHE A 29 -1.05 7.72 6.48
CA PHE A 29 -1.15 6.26 6.45
C PHE A 29 -0.64 5.67 5.13
N MET A 30 -1.02 6.27 4.01
CA MET A 30 -0.53 5.85 2.68
C MET A 30 0.97 6.09 2.53
N MET A 31 1.47 7.24 2.98
CA MET A 31 2.91 7.57 2.89
C MET A 31 3.78 6.66 3.75
N THR A 32 3.33 6.34 4.96
CA THR A 32 4.07 5.46 5.88
C THR A 32 4.10 4.01 5.41
N GLY A 33 3.07 3.53 4.71
CA GLY A 33 3.09 2.21 4.04
C GLY A 33 4.14 2.10 2.93
N GLY A 34 4.53 3.22 2.32
CA GLY A 34 5.65 3.26 1.39
C GLY A 34 6.99 2.90 2.04
N LEU A 35 7.19 3.23 3.32
CA LEU A 35 8.40 2.88 4.06
C LEU A 35 8.48 1.37 4.30
N THR A 36 7.38 0.75 4.73
CA THR A 36 7.29 -0.71 4.92
C THR A 36 7.58 -1.44 3.61
N THR A 37 6.92 -1.03 2.54
CA THR A 37 7.10 -1.61 1.19
C THR A 37 8.53 -1.44 0.70
N GLY A 38 9.10 -0.24 0.79
CA GLY A 38 10.48 0.04 0.38
C GLY A 38 11.49 -0.77 1.19
N GLY A 39 11.27 -0.91 2.49
CA GLY A 39 12.12 -1.73 3.35
C GLY A 39 12.10 -3.23 2.98
N VAL A 40 10.93 -3.78 2.63
CA VAL A 40 10.81 -5.15 2.11
C VAL A 40 11.55 -5.31 0.79
N VAL A 41 11.41 -4.35 -0.13
CA VAL A 41 12.14 -4.36 -1.41
C VAL A 41 13.66 -4.33 -1.17
N PHE A 42 14.14 -3.51 -0.23
CA PHE A 42 15.57 -3.46 0.13
C PHE A 42 16.06 -4.80 0.67
N LEU A 43 15.26 -5.50 1.48
CA LEU A 43 15.61 -6.86 1.91
C LEU A 43 15.76 -7.85 0.74
N PHE A 44 14.95 -7.74 -0.30
CA PHE A 44 15.10 -8.56 -1.51
C PHE A 44 16.32 -8.15 -2.34
N LEU A 45 16.54 -6.85 -2.55
CA LEU A 45 17.65 -6.32 -3.35
C LEU A 45 19.00 -6.65 -2.71
N ALA A 46 19.09 -6.63 -1.38
CA ALA A 46 20.28 -7.00 -0.62
C ALA A 46 20.80 -8.43 -0.92
N ARG A 47 20.00 -9.27 -1.57
CA ARG A 47 20.33 -10.67 -1.89
C ARG A 47 20.60 -10.92 -3.37
N LYS A 48 20.43 -9.92 -4.23
CA LYS A 48 20.62 -10.05 -5.68
C LYS A 48 22.11 -9.98 -6.03
N LYS A 49 22.61 -11.00 -6.74
CA LYS A 49 24.02 -11.13 -7.13
C LYS A 49 24.53 -10.02 -8.07
N PHE A 50 23.62 -9.33 -8.77
CA PHE A 50 23.97 -8.23 -9.66
C PHE A 50 24.12 -6.87 -8.96
N ILE A 51 23.80 -6.80 -7.66
CA ILE A 51 23.98 -5.59 -6.85
C ILE A 51 25.40 -5.61 -6.27
N ALA A 52 26.09 -4.47 -6.33
CA ALA A 52 27.41 -4.30 -5.74
C ALA A 52 27.40 -4.66 -4.23
N PRO A 53 28.43 -5.36 -3.71
CA PRO A 53 28.46 -5.80 -2.31
C PRO A 53 28.21 -4.69 -1.28
N GLU A 54 28.73 -3.49 -1.54
CA GLU A 54 28.59 -2.31 -0.69
C GLU A 54 27.12 -1.87 -0.64
N ALA A 55 26.46 -1.76 -1.80
CA ALA A 55 25.05 -1.41 -1.92
C ALA A 55 24.15 -2.49 -1.30
N ALA A 56 24.46 -3.77 -1.52
CA ALA A 56 23.73 -4.88 -0.90
C ALA A 56 23.81 -4.84 0.64
N SER A 57 24.98 -4.52 1.19
CA SER A 57 25.18 -4.33 2.64
C SER A 57 24.38 -3.15 3.18
N GLN A 58 24.34 -2.03 2.44
CA GLN A 58 23.52 -0.88 2.81
C GLN A 58 22.03 -1.23 2.80
N PHE A 59 21.52 -1.90 1.76
CA PHE A 59 20.13 -2.35 1.71
C PHE A 59 19.77 -3.30 2.85
N ALA A 60 20.68 -4.23 3.21
CA ALA A 60 20.48 -5.14 4.33
C ALA A 60 20.35 -4.43 5.69
N ARG A 61 21.01 -3.27 5.85
CA ARG A 61 20.95 -2.45 7.08
C ARG A 61 19.77 -1.48 7.09
N THR A 62 19.53 -0.81 5.97
CA THR A 62 18.48 0.21 5.85
C THR A 62 17.08 -0.40 5.73
N GLY A 63 16.94 -1.54 5.05
CA GLY A 63 15.64 -2.21 4.84
C GLY A 63 14.87 -2.48 6.14
N PRO A 64 15.46 -3.15 7.14
CA PRO A 64 14.82 -3.38 8.44
C PRO A 64 14.43 -2.08 9.17
N ILE A 65 15.27 -1.03 9.08
CA ILE A 65 14.99 0.26 9.72
C ILE A 65 13.76 0.91 9.07
N LEU A 66 13.67 0.90 7.74
CA LEU A 66 12.51 1.41 7.02
C LEU A 66 11.23 0.63 7.35
N ILE A 67 11.33 -0.70 7.50
CA ILE A 67 10.20 -1.53 7.95
C ILE A 67 9.73 -1.07 9.33
N LEU A 68 10.63 -0.90 10.29
CA LEU A 68 10.26 -0.53 11.67
C LEU A 68 9.65 0.88 11.72
N LEU A 69 10.22 1.85 11.01
CA LEU A 69 9.67 3.20 10.90
C LEU A 69 8.30 3.18 10.21
N GLY A 70 8.15 2.37 9.16
CA GLY A 70 6.88 2.17 8.45
C GLY A 70 5.80 1.58 9.35
N VAL A 71 6.10 0.51 10.08
CA VAL A 71 5.18 -0.13 11.04
C VAL A 71 4.73 0.85 12.13
N ILE A 72 5.66 1.57 12.75
CA ILE A 72 5.33 2.57 13.78
C ILE A 72 4.45 3.67 13.19
N GLY A 73 4.84 4.20 12.03
CA GLY A 73 4.11 5.25 11.33
C GLY A 73 2.69 4.82 10.93
N GLN A 74 2.54 3.62 10.38
CA GLN A 74 1.25 3.07 9.97
C GLN A 74 0.36 2.74 11.15
N LEU A 75 0.88 2.17 12.25
CA LEU A 75 0.07 1.92 13.46
C LEU A 75 -0.44 3.24 14.07
N ALA A 76 0.43 4.25 14.17
CA ALA A 76 0.05 5.56 14.68
C ALA A 76 -1.00 6.25 13.78
N THR A 77 -0.73 6.31 12.49
CA THR A 77 -1.60 7.02 11.52
C THR A 77 -2.87 6.24 11.20
N GLY A 78 -2.84 4.91 11.21
CA GLY A 78 -4.01 4.04 11.06
C GLY A 78 -4.95 4.16 12.25
N THR A 79 -4.42 4.14 13.47
CA THR A 79 -5.20 4.42 14.69
C THR A 79 -5.80 5.82 14.63
N TRP A 80 -5.01 6.83 14.24
CA TRP A 80 -5.51 8.19 14.06
C TRP A 80 -6.62 8.25 12.99
N ALA A 81 -6.46 7.57 11.85
CA ALA A 81 -7.45 7.55 10.78
C ALA A 81 -8.79 6.93 11.21
N VAL A 82 -8.75 5.89 12.06
CA VAL A 82 -9.96 5.30 12.65
C VAL A 82 -10.56 6.24 13.69
N MET A 83 -9.75 6.81 14.59
CA MET A 83 -10.25 7.73 15.62
C MET A 83 -10.80 9.05 15.08
N ALA A 84 -10.32 9.50 13.92
CA ALA A 84 -10.85 10.67 13.22
C ALA A 84 -12.24 10.40 12.57
N GLN A 85 -12.66 9.14 12.47
CA GLN A 85 -14.02 8.81 12.01
C GLN A 85 -15.05 9.16 13.09
N LYS A 86 -16.27 9.47 12.64
CA LYS A 86 -17.41 9.70 13.55
C LYS A 86 -17.66 8.50 14.47
N PRO A 87 -18.10 8.71 15.73
CA PRO A 87 -18.34 7.60 16.68
C PRO A 87 -19.25 6.52 16.12
N GLU A 88 -20.34 6.89 15.46
CA GLU A 88 -21.34 5.96 14.92
C GLU A 88 -20.74 5.08 13.82
N LEU A 89 -19.83 5.64 13.02
CA LEU A 89 -19.13 4.91 11.97
C LEU A 89 -18.11 3.92 12.56
N ARG A 90 -17.44 4.29 13.65
CA ARG A 90 -16.53 3.38 14.36
C ARG A 90 -17.29 2.20 14.96
N GLU A 91 -18.42 2.47 15.61
CA GLU A 91 -19.28 1.41 16.16
C GLU A 91 -19.79 0.47 15.06
N ALA A 92 -20.26 1.02 13.94
CA ALA A 92 -20.68 0.21 12.80
C ALA A 92 -19.52 -0.61 12.20
N LEU A 93 -18.32 -0.03 12.10
CA LEU A 93 -17.13 -0.70 11.59
C LEU A 93 -16.74 -1.91 12.44
N PHE A 94 -16.65 -1.71 13.76
CA PHE A 94 -16.26 -2.77 14.69
C PHE A 94 -17.39 -3.76 15.00
N GLY A 95 -18.65 -3.35 14.82
CA GLY A 95 -19.82 -4.23 14.90
C GLY A 95 -19.96 -5.18 13.71
N HIS A 96 -19.40 -4.82 12.54
CA HIS A 96 -19.44 -5.67 11.35
C HIS A 96 -18.31 -6.71 11.37
N VAL A 97 -18.65 -8.00 11.34
CA VAL A 97 -17.69 -9.12 11.48
C VAL A 97 -16.52 -8.99 10.50
N VAL A 98 -16.79 -8.83 9.20
CA VAL A 98 -15.72 -8.78 8.18
C VAL A 98 -14.83 -7.54 8.35
N PHE A 99 -15.40 -6.34 8.48
CA PHE A 99 -14.63 -5.11 8.56
C PHE A 99 -13.89 -4.98 9.89
N GLY A 100 -14.55 -5.27 11.01
CA GLY A 100 -13.93 -5.28 12.34
C GLY A 100 -12.78 -6.27 12.43
N SER A 101 -12.98 -7.52 11.97
CA SER A 101 -11.89 -8.51 11.92
C SER A 101 -10.74 -8.07 11.02
N SER A 102 -11.01 -7.42 9.89
CA SER A 102 -9.96 -6.93 8.99
C SER A 102 -9.06 -5.88 9.65
N VAL A 103 -9.60 -4.99 10.50
CA VAL A 103 -8.78 -4.03 11.26
C VAL A 103 -7.81 -4.75 12.19
N TRP A 104 -8.30 -5.75 12.95
CA TRP A 104 -7.45 -6.50 13.88
C TRP A 104 -6.42 -7.39 13.17
N LEU A 105 -6.81 -8.02 12.06
CA LEU A 105 -5.88 -8.80 11.24
C LEU A 105 -4.81 -7.93 10.58
N TRP A 106 -5.16 -6.69 10.20
CA TRP A 106 -4.19 -5.70 9.75
C TRP A 106 -3.19 -5.32 10.87
N VAL A 107 -3.67 -5.09 12.11
CA VAL A 107 -2.78 -4.85 13.26
C VAL A 107 -1.87 -6.05 13.52
N LEU A 108 -2.39 -7.28 13.43
CA LEU A 108 -1.59 -8.49 13.59
C LEU A 108 -0.51 -8.61 12.51
N ALA A 109 -0.85 -8.29 11.26
CA ALA A 109 0.11 -8.24 10.16
C ALA A 109 1.21 -7.17 10.39
N MET A 110 0.85 -5.99 10.91
CA MET A 110 1.80 -4.94 11.31
C MET A 110 2.77 -5.43 12.38
N LEU A 111 2.28 -6.11 13.43
CA LEU A 111 3.13 -6.65 14.48
C LEU A 111 4.05 -7.75 13.97
N ALA A 112 3.55 -8.64 13.11
CA ALA A 112 4.36 -9.65 12.43
C ALA A 112 5.45 -9.02 11.55
N MET A 113 5.11 -7.96 10.82
CA MET A 113 6.06 -7.20 10.00
C MET A 113 7.14 -6.54 10.87
N GLY A 114 6.76 -5.95 12.01
CA GLY A 114 7.70 -5.41 12.99
C GLY A 114 8.65 -6.49 13.53
N ALA A 115 8.15 -7.69 13.82
CA ALA A 115 8.97 -8.82 14.22
C ALA A 115 9.97 -9.23 13.14
N VAL A 116 9.56 -9.29 11.87
CA VAL A 116 10.46 -9.54 10.74
C VAL A 116 11.53 -8.45 10.62
N GLY A 117 11.15 -7.18 10.78
CA GLY A 117 12.08 -6.05 10.84
C GLY A 117 13.14 -6.22 11.94
N LEU A 118 12.73 -6.57 13.16
CA LEU A 118 13.65 -6.81 14.27
C LEU A 118 14.58 -8.02 14.03
N LEU A 119 14.04 -9.12 13.50
CA LEU A 119 14.81 -10.34 13.22
C LEU A 119 15.85 -10.11 12.12
N THR A 120 15.50 -9.36 11.08
CA THR A 120 16.40 -9.02 9.98
C THR A 120 17.46 -8.00 10.40
N LEU A 121 17.12 -7.03 11.26
CA LEU A 121 18.07 -6.08 11.82
C LEU A 121 19.15 -6.76 12.67
N LYS A 122 18.79 -7.81 13.43
CA LYS A 122 19.74 -8.60 14.22
C LYS A 122 20.64 -9.49 13.36
N ASN A 123 20.19 -9.88 12.17
CA ASN A 123 20.86 -10.87 11.32
C ASN A 123 21.07 -10.39 9.87
N PRO A 124 21.72 -9.22 9.65
CA PRO A 124 21.83 -8.62 8.33
C PRO A 124 22.65 -9.48 7.33
N ALA A 125 23.56 -10.32 7.86
CA ALA A 125 24.45 -11.17 7.07
C ALA A 125 23.81 -12.49 6.58
N THR A 126 22.57 -12.81 6.97
CA THR A 126 21.92 -14.07 6.57
C THR A 126 21.64 -14.12 5.06
N GLN A 127 22.19 -15.10 4.34
CA GLN A 127 21.98 -15.21 2.88
C GLN A 127 20.64 -15.87 2.48
N SER A 128 19.77 -16.16 3.45
CA SER A 128 18.50 -16.84 3.19
C SER A 128 17.44 -15.89 2.63
N TYR A 129 16.67 -16.39 1.67
CA TYR A 129 15.47 -15.72 1.14
C TYR A 129 14.22 -15.91 2.01
N LEU A 130 14.32 -16.68 3.10
CA LEU A 130 13.17 -16.98 3.97
C LEU A 130 12.58 -15.71 4.60
N LEU A 131 13.40 -14.88 5.27
CA LEU A 131 12.91 -13.67 5.93
C LEU A 131 12.35 -12.63 4.93
N PRO A 132 13.02 -12.32 3.80
CA PRO A 132 12.40 -11.51 2.74
C PRO A 132 11.10 -12.09 2.20
N GLY A 133 11.02 -13.42 2.02
CA GLY A 133 9.81 -14.11 1.57
C GLY A 133 8.65 -13.97 2.57
N ILE A 134 8.92 -14.18 3.86
CA ILE A 134 7.95 -13.95 4.94
C ILE A 134 7.53 -12.48 4.95
N ALA A 135 8.47 -11.54 4.84
CA ALA A 135 8.17 -10.11 4.77
C ALA A 135 7.22 -9.79 3.60
N GLY A 136 7.48 -10.34 2.41
CA GLY A 136 6.60 -10.18 1.25
C GLY A 136 5.20 -10.73 1.48
N ALA A 137 5.08 -11.92 2.09
CA ALA A 137 3.78 -12.51 2.42
C ALA A 137 3.01 -11.69 3.46
N VAL A 138 3.69 -11.20 4.51
CA VAL A 138 3.08 -10.36 5.53
C VAL A 138 2.66 -9.00 4.96
N LEU A 139 3.47 -8.41 4.07
CA LEU A 139 3.13 -7.18 3.35
C LEU A 139 1.86 -7.36 2.50
N PHE A 140 1.72 -8.50 1.84
CA PHE A 140 0.50 -8.81 1.10
C PHE A 140 -0.73 -8.88 2.02
N LEU A 141 -0.62 -9.57 3.16
CA LEU A 141 -1.72 -9.66 4.14
C LEU A 141 -2.08 -8.29 4.73
N GLU A 142 -1.08 -7.47 5.04
CA GLU A 142 -1.26 -6.08 5.44
C GLU A 142 -2.10 -5.31 4.42
N VAL A 143 -1.67 -5.30 3.15
CA VAL A 143 -2.38 -4.57 2.09
C VAL A 143 -3.80 -5.10 1.93
N LEU A 144 -3.99 -6.43 1.95
CA LEU A 144 -5.29 -7.07 1.84
C LEU A 144 -6.24 -6.62 2.95
N PHE A 145 -5.85 -6.79 4.21
CA PHE A 145 -6.72 -6.45 5.35
C PHE A 145 -6.92 -4.94 5.49
N GLY A 146 -5.90 -4.14 5.22
CA GLY A 146 -6.01 -2.68 5.18
C GLY A 146 -6.97 -2.21 4.08
N ALA A 147 -6.96 -2.85 2.90
CA ALA A 147 -7.88 -2.55 1.81
C ALA A 147 -9.33 -2.92 2.16
N VAL A 148 -9.55 -4.05 2.82
CA VAL A 148 -10.89 -4.46 3.31
C VAL A 148 -11.40 -3.47 4.36
N ALA A 149 -10.59 -3.12 5.36
CA ALA A 149 -10.96 -2.15 6.38
C ALA A 149 -11.28 -0.78 5.78
N ARG A 150 -10.44 -0.29 4.87
CA ARG A 150 -10.67 0.97 4.15
C ARG A 150 -11.95 0.93 3.31
N SER A 151 -12.24 -0.19 2.65
CA SER A 151 -13.47 -0.38 1.87
C SER A 151 -14.69 -0.36 2.79
N GLY A 152 -14.62 -1.02 3.95
CA GLY A 152 -15.67 -0.98 4.96
C GLY A 152 -15.96 0.43 5.47
N ILE A 153 -14.93 1.22 5.79
CA ILE A 153 -15.10 2.63 6.19
C ILE A 153 -15.82 3.42 5.09
N ARG A 154 -15.42 3.25 3.82
CA ARG A 154 -16.06 3.93 2.69
C ARG A 154 -17.53 3.51 2.56
N ASP A 155 -17.80 2.22 2.51
CA ASP A 155 -19.12 1.69 2.22
C ASP A 155 -20.11 2.04 3.35
N LEU A 156 -19.68 1.93 4.62
CA LEU A 156 -20.49 2.36 5.77
C LEU A 156 -20.71 3.88 5.80
N THR A 157 -19.71 4.68 5.40
CA THR A 157 -19.88 6.14 5.28
C THR A 157 -20.95 6.47 4.25
N LEU A 158 -20.87 5.85 3.06
CA LEU A 158 -21.82 6.08 1.98
C LEU A 158 -23.23 5.62 2.37
N LEU A 159 -23.34 4.45 3.01
CA LEU A 159 -24.59 3.93 3.50
C LEU A 159 -25.24 4.86 4.54
N SER A 160 -24.45 5.50 5.41
CA SER A 160 -24.96 6.49 6.38
C SER A 160 -25.58 7.73 5.72
N TYR A 161 -25.28 7.98 4.44
CA TYR A 161 -25.89 9.04 3.62
C TYR A 161 -26.96 8.51 2.66
N GLY A 162 -27.44 7.27 2.85
CA GLY A 162 -28.45 6.65 2.01
C GLY A 162 -27.94 6.18 0.65
N LEU A 163 -26.62 6.11 0.46
CA LEU A 163 -26.00 5.58 -0.74
C LEU A 163 -25.48 4.17 -0.48
N ASP A 164 -26.32 3.17 -0.73
CA ASP A 164 -25.84 1.80 -0.83
C ASP A 164 -25.09 1.64 -2.15
N VAL A 165 -23.83 1.19 -2.09
CA VAL A 165 -22.97 0.96 -3.25
C VAL A 165 -23.36 -0.34 -3.97
N TRP A 166 -23.87 -1.32 -3.23
CA TRP A 166 -24.16 -2.66 -3.74
C TRP A 166 -25.49 -2.75 -4.48
N ASP A 167 -26.41 -1.84 -4.17
CA ASP A 167 -27.72 -1.74 -4.85
C ASP A 167 -27.66 -0.90 -6.14
N ARG A 168 -26.53 -0.27 -6.45
CA ARG A 168 -26.41 0.58 -7.64
C ARG A 168 -26.26 -0.26 -8.90
N GLN A 169 -27.21 -0.11 -9.82
CA GLN A 169 -27.03 -0.58 -11.19
C GLN A 169 -25.90 0.20 -11.87
N VAL A 170 -24.78 -0.46 -12.09
CA VAL A 170 -23.65 0.11 -12.83
C VAL A 170 -23.96 0.03 -14.32
N ALA A 171 -24.22 1.18 -14.94
CA ALA A 171 -24.28 1.30 -16.39
C ALA A 171 -22.84 1.22 -16.96
N SER A 172 -22.38 -0.01 -17.21
CA SER A 172 -21.02 -0.26 -17.67
C SER A 172 -20.77 0.42 -19.02
N ASN A 173 -19.82 1.36 -19.04
CA ASN A 173 -19.33 1.94 -20.28
C ASN A 173 -18.33 0.96 -20.94
N TRP A 174 -18.86 0.04 -21.73
CA TRP A 174 -18.09 -1.03 -22.39
C TRP A 174 -16.98 -0.52 -23.31
N LEU A 175 -17.12 0.68 -23.87
CA LEU A 175 -16.08 1.29 -24.69
C LEU A 175 -14.84 1.62 -23.84
N VAL A 176 -15.05 2.19 -22.66
CA VAL A 176 -13.95 2.47 -21.71
C VAL A 176 -13.32 1.18 -21.22
N VAL A 177 -14.11 0.14 -20.95
CA VAL A 177 -13.60 -1.19 -20.57
C VAL A 177 -12.75 -1.79 -21.69
N GLY A 178 -13.22 -1.75 -22.94
CA GLY A 178 -12.48 -2.24 -24.10
C GLY A 178 -11.17 -1.49 -24.32
N ALA A 179 -11.20 -0.16 -24.24
CA ALA A 179 -10.01 0.67 -24.35
C ALA A 179 -8.99 0.36 -23.23
N PHE A 180 -9.46 0.20 -21.99
CA PHE A 180 -8.62 -0.21 -20.86
C PHE A 180 -7.97 -1.57 -21.10
N LEU A 181 -8.73 -2.58 -21.50
CA LEU A 181 -8.21 -3.93 -21.75
C LEU A 181 -7.17 -3.95 -22.89
N LEU A 182 -7.43 -3.21 -23.97
CA LEU A 182 -6.48 -3.08 -25.07
C LEU A 182 -5.17 -2.43 -24.60
N LEU A 183 -5.26 -1.29 -23.91
CA LEU A 183 -4.09 -0.60 -23.36
C LEU A 183 -3.34 -1.47 -22.35
N PHE A 184 -4.05 -2.24 -21.53
CA PHE A 184 -3.46 -3.17 -20.57
C PHE A 184 -2.63 -4.26 -21.26
N VAL A 185 -3.16 -4.90 -22.31
CA VAL A 185 -2.44 -5.91 -23.09
C VAL A 185 -1.22 -5.29 -23.78
N LEU A 186 -1.37 -4.11 -24.38
CA LEU A 186 -0.26 -3.39 -25.00
C LEU A 186 0.84 -3.05 -23.98
N ALA A 187 0.45 -2.58 -22.79
CA ALA A 187 1.39 -2.28 -21.70
C ALA A 187 2.16 -3.52 -21.24
N ILE A 188 1.50 -4.67 -21.09
CA ILE A 188 2.18 -5.95 -20.80
C ILE A 188 3.17 -6.30 -21.91
N GLY A 189 2.76 -6.15 -23.18
CA GLY A 189 3.63 -6.38 -24.33
C GLY A 189 4.89 -5.51 -24.30
N VAL A 190 4.73 -4.22 -24.00
CA VAL A 190 5.86 -3.27 -23.85
C VAL A 190 6.75 -3.66 -22.68
N LEU A 191 6.19 -4.02 -21.52
CA LEU A 191 6.98 -4.45 -20.36
C LEU A 191 7.77 -5.73 -20.65
N PHE A 192 7.16 -6.70 -21.33
CA PHE A 192 7.84 -7.93 -21.75
C PHE A 192 8.96 -7.64 -22.75
N TRP A 193 8.72 -6.73 -23.70
CA TRP A 193 9.75 -6.29 -24.64
C TRP A 193 10.91 -5.57 -23.93
N LEU A 194 10.64 -4.66 -23.00
CA LEU A 194 11.67 -4.00 -22.20
C LEU A 194 12.47 -5.00 -21.37
N ALA A 195 11.80 -5.96 -20.72
CA ALA A 195 12.47 -7.00 -19.94
C ALA A 195 13.40 -7.85 -20.82
N THR A 196 12.98 -8.19 -22.04
CA THR A 196 13.82 -8.93 -22.99
C THR A 196 14.99 -8.10 -23.52
N VAL A 197 14.82 -6.79 -23.76
CA VAL A 197 15.92 -5.88 -24.12
C VAL A 197 16.95 -5.79 -22.99
N VAL A 198 16.51 -5.57 -21.74
CA VAL A 198 17.39 -5.51 -20.57
C VAL A 198 18.12 -6.85 -20.35
N ALA A 199 17.42 -7.98 -20.49
CA ALA A 199 18.03 -9.30 -20.35
C ALA A 199 19.09 -9.60 -21.42
N ARG A 200 18.99 -8.97 -22.59
CA ARG A 200 19.94 -9.14 -23.71
C ARG A 200 21.05 -8.10 -23.74
N ALA A 201 20.96 -7.04 -22.96
CA ALA A 201 21.99 -6.01 -22.90
C ALA A 201 23.28 -6.58 -22.28
N LYS A 202 24.36 -6.65 -23.08
CA LYS A 202 25.71 -6.93 -22.58
C LYS A 202 26.28 -5.63 -22.01
N GLY A 203 26.78 -5.68 -20.77
CA GLY A 203 27.39 -4.52 -20.13
C GLY A 203 28.53 -3.95 -20.98
N VAL A 204 28.51 -2.64 -21.21
CA VAL A 204 29.65 -1.93 -21.80
C VAL A 204 30.67 -1.80 -20.69
N GLU A 205 31.82 -2.47 -20.83
CA GLU A 205 32.98 -2.21 -19.96
C GLU A 205 33.45 -0.77 -20.21
N GLU A 206 33.17 0.13 -19.27
CA GLU A 206 33.80 1.44 -19.24
C GLU A 206 35.30 1.23 -18.95
N ARG A 207 36.12 1.22 -20.01
CA ARG A 207 37.57 1.39 -19.86
C ARG A 207 37.82 2.84 -19.46
N TYR A 208 38.04 3.07 -18.18
CA TYR A 208 38.72 4.25 -17.69
C TYR A 208 40.18 4.17 -18.19
N VAL A 209 40.52 5.00 -19.18
CA VAL A 209 41.89 5.24 -19.64
C VAL A 209 42.52 6.30 -18.77
#